data_AF-A0A0C2RMX8-F1
#
_entry.id   AF-A0A0C2RMX8-F1
#
_cell.length_a   1.000
_cell.length_b   1.000
_cell.length_c   1.000
_cell.angle_alpha   90.00
_cell.angle_beta   90.00
_cell.angle_gamma   90.00
#
_symmetry.space_group_name_H-M   'P 1'
#
loop_
_entity.id
_entity.type
_entity.pdbx_description
1 polymer ?
#
loop_
_entity_poly.entity_id
_entity_poly.type
_entity_poly.pdbx_seq_one_letter_code
_entity_poly.pdbx_strand_id
1 'polypeptide(L)'
;MKRTFSHYSTKTEEQRCKYVGTLVKENEDKHMSEIASNGSRTEPEKASEQHLFDSVGSVITVGDTTIPFTKLHMWPLVVLVENVLSHEECNQLIRLSGERLKRSKISSERVVNQMRTSSGMFFEESENDVIGTLEKRFSKIMNIPVEHAEGLQILNYTPGQEYKAHHDFFLPTSKAASNNRISTMVVYLNDVEEGGETYFPEIDITVTPKKGSAVYFEYFYNDEELNKKTLHGGAPVVRGEKWVATQWMRRKRVR
;
A
#
# COMPACT_ATOMS: atom_id res chain seq x y z
N MET A 1 -52.06 -14.04 52.96
CA MET A 1 -51.96 -12.85 53.84
C MET A 1 -51.09 -11.82 53.13
N LYS A 2 -51.64 -10.80 52.46
CA LYS A 2 -51.96 -9.44 52.94
C LYS A 2 -50.75 -8.60 53.45
N ARG A 3 -50.37 -7.61 52.61
CA ARG A 3 -49.98 -6.18 52.89
C ARG A 3 -48.61 -5.94 53.59
N THR A 4 -47.78 -4.93 53.31
CA THR A 4 -47.94 -3.55 52.72
C THR A 4 -46.53 -2.93 52.46
N PHE A 5 -46.28 -2.22 51.33
CA PHE A 5 -46.02 -0.75 51.15
C PHE A 5 -44.96 -0.12 52.10
N SER A 6 -44.08 0.84 51.78
CA SER A 6 -43.93 1.94 50.79
C SER A 6 -42.54 2.59 51.10
N HIS A 7 -41.73 3.08 50.17
CA HIS A 7 -41.69 4.51 49.79
C HIS A 7 -40.83 4.72 48.54
N TYR A 8 -41.49 5.08 47.44
CA TYR A 8 -40.85 5.76 46.32
C TYR A 8 -40.80 7.26 46.63
N SER A 9 -39.60 7.84 46.59
CA SER A 9 -39.42 9.29 46.47
C SER A 9 -39.47 9.65 44.99
N THR A 10 -40.57 10.27 44.57
CA THR A 10 -40.79 10.75 43.21
C THR A 10 -40.08 12.09 43.00
N LYS A 11 -38.90 12.06 42.37
CA LYS A 11 -38.38 13.25 41.68
C LYS A 11 -39.05 13.35 40.32
N THR A 12 -39.65 14.49 40.03
CA THR A 12 -40.40 14.79 38.81
C THR A 12 -39.51 14.79 37.58
N GLU A 13 -40.08 14.49 36.41
CA GLU A 13 -39.38 14.43 35.10
C GLU A 13 -38.61 15.71 34.75
N GLU A 14 -39.02 16.88 35.27
CA GLU A 14 -38.28 18.14 35.09
C GLU A 14 -36.91 18.17 35.78
N GLN A 15 -36.73 17.42 36.87
CA GLN A 15 -35.43 17.33 37.55
C GLN A 15 -34.46 16.37 36.83
N ARG A 16 -34.96 15.42 36.03
CA ARG A 16 -34.10 14.58 35.16
C ARG A 16 -33.59 15.34 33.94
N CYS A 17 -34.41 16.18 33.32
CA CYS A 17 -33.96 17.02 32.18
C CYS A 17 -32.87 18.03 32.58
N LYS A 18 -32.92 18.59 33.80
CA LYS A 18 -31.86 19.49 34.28
C LYS A 18 -30.53 18.76 34.53
N TYR A 19 -30.54 17.50 35.00
CA TYR A 19 -29.30 16.76 35.27
C TYR A 19 -28.61 16.25 33.99
N VAL A 20 -29.39 15.92 32.95
CA VAL A 20 -28.85 15.53 31.64
C VAL A 20 -28.33 16.76 30.87
N GLY A 21 -28.99 17.92 30.99
CA GLY A 21 -28.55 19.17 30.35
C GLY A 21 -27.22 19.73 30.87
N THR A 22 -26.87 19.50 32.14
CA THR A 22 -25.57 19.94 32.70
C THR A 22 -24.42 19.02 32.28
N LEU A 23 -24.67 17.71 32.15
CA LEU A 23 -23.67 16.73 31.70
C LEU A 23 -23.34 16.84 30.20
N VAL A 24 -24.29 17.34 29.38
CA VAL A 24 -24.02 17.61 27.96
C VAL A 24 -23.16 18.87 27.80
N LYS A 25 -23.40 19.93 28.61
CA LYS A 25 -22.58 21.15 28.56
C LYS A 25 -21.15 20.96 29.09
N GLU A 26 -20.97 20.19 30.17
CA GLU A 26 -19.62 19.89 30.69
C GLU A 26 -18.80 18.97 29.76
N ASN A 27 -19.45 18.16 28.92
CA ASN A 27 -18.78 17.37 27.88
C ASN A 27 -18.50 18.18 26.62
N GLU A 28 -19.36 19.13 26.23
CA GLU A 28 -19.10 20.05 25.12
C GLU A 28 -17.96 21.03 25.45
N ASP A 29 -17.88 21.57 26.67
CA ASP A 29 -16.79 22.47 27.08
C ASP A 29 -15.45 21.73 27.22
N LYS A 30 -15.44 20.45 27.65
CA LYS A 30 -14.23 19.61 27.62
C LYS A 30 -13.81 19.25 26.20
N HIS A 31 -14.75 18.91 25.32
CA HIS A 31 -14.46 18.60 23.93
C HIS A 31 -13.94 19.83 23.17
N MET A 32 -14.49 21.02 23.42
CA MET A 32 -14.01 22.28 22.85
C MET A 32 -12.65 22.71 23.42
N SER A 33 -12.30 22.32 24.64
CA SER A 33 -10.97 22.58 25.23
C SER A 33 -9.89 21.57 24.78
N GLU A 34 -10.27 20.33 24.45
CA GLU A 34 -9.35 19.31 23.89
C GLU A 34 -9.10 19.51 22.38
N ILE A 35 -10.11 20.00 21.64
CA ILE A 35 -9.95 20.44 20.24
C ILE A 35 -9.00 21.65 20.15
N ALA A 36 -8.91 22.48 21.20
CA ALA A 36 -7.95 23.60 21.27
C ALA A 36 -6.51 23.20 21.65
N SER A 37 -6.29 21.95 22.11
CA SER A 37 -4.94 21.44 22.46
C SER A 37 -4.34 20.47 21.44
N ASN A 38 -5.14 19.95 20.52
CA ASN A 38 -4.61 19.29 19.32
C ASN A 38 -4.39 20.36 18.26
N GLY A 39 -3.18 20.92 18.24
CA GLY A 39 -2.78 21.91 17.25
C GLY A 39 -3.18 21.45 15.85
N SER A 40 -4.17 22.12 15.27
CA SER A 40 -4.37 22.09 13.83
C SER A 40 -3.09 22.65 13.24
N ARG A 41 -2.21 21.76 12.79
CA ARG A 41 -1.01 22.15 12.05
C ARG A 41 -1.47 23.05 10.92
N THR A 42 -0.97 24.27 10.94
CA THR A 42 -1.29 25.27 9.93
C THR A 42 -0.84 24.74 8.56
N GLU A 43 -1.48 25.20 7.49
CA GLU A 43 -1.12 24.86 6.10
C GLU A 43 0.39 24.93 5.71
N PRO A 44 1.31 25.66 6.39
CA PRO A 44 2.73 25.66 6.03
C PRO A 44 3.47 24.32 6.19
N GLU A 45 3.03 23.38 7.04
CA GLU A 45 3.76 22.11 7.24
C GLU A 45 3.59 21.10 6.09
N LYS A 46 2.54 21.21 5.28
CA LYS A 46 2.40 20.39 4.06
C LYS A 46 3.33 20.84 2.93
N ALA A 47 3.91 22.04 3.01
CA ALA A 47 4.63 22.68 1.90
C ALA A 47 6.08 22.18 1.69
N SER A 48 6.59 21.27 2.53
CA SER A 48 7.97 20.74 2.41
C SER A 48 8.06 19.30 1.93
N GLU A 49 6.94 18.61 1.71
CA GLU A 49 6.98 17.23 1.24
C GLU A 49 7.48 17.17 -0.20
N GLN A 50 8.26 16.13 -0.52
CA GLN A 50 8.84 15.92 -1.85
C GLN A 50 8.54 14.50 -2.32
N HIS A 51 8.28 14.39 -3.63
CA HIS A 51 8.14 13.09 -4.28
C HIS A 51 9.51 12.52 -4.66
N LEU A 52 9.65 11.20 -4.52
CA LEU A 52 10.81 10.49 -5.09
C LEU A 52 10.66 10.45 -6.61
N PHE A 53 9.46 10.13 -7.08
CA PHE A 53 9.10 10.21 -8.49
C PHE A 53 8.94 11.67 -8.92
N ASP A 54 9.92 12.17 -9.68
CA ASP A 54 10.06 13.58 -10.05
C ASP A 54 9.63 13.89 -11.48
N SER A 55 9.18 12.90 -12.24
CA SER A 55 8.80 13.09 -13.65
C SER A 55 7.62 14.04 -13.78
N VAL A 56 7.80 15.04 -14.67
CA VAL A 56 6.81 16.08 -15.00
C VAL A 56 6.17 15.76 -16.35
N GLY A 57 4.88 16.11 -16.51
CA GLY A 57 4.11 15.83 -17.72
C GLY A 57 3.41 14.47 -17.64
N SER A 58 3.46 13.71 -18.73
CA SER A 58 2.72 12.44 -18.88
C SER A 58 3.58 11.30 -19.43
N VAL A 59 4.90 11.49 -19.55
CA VAL A 59 5.84 10.49 -20.08
C VAL A 59 7.17 10.51 -19.34
N ILE A 60 7.78 9.34 -19.17
CA ILE A 60 9.15 9.13 -18.68
C ILE A 60 10.00 8.63 -19.85
N THR A 61 11.19 9.18 -20.03
CA THR A 61 12.15 8.67 -21.02
C THR A 61 13.17 7.77 -20.33
N VAL A 62 13.21 6.49 -20.72
CA VAL A 62 14.19 5.52 -20.23
C VAL A 62 14.96 4.95 -21.42
N GLY A 63 16.18 5.45 -21.64
CA GLY A 63 16.93 5.18 -22.87
C GLY A 63 16.15 5.73 -24.07
N ASP A 64 15.90 4.88 -25.06
CA ASP A 64 15.12 5.24 -26.26
C ASP A 64 13.61 4.97 -26.12
N THR A 65 13.16 4.55 -24.93
CA THR A 65 11.74 4.21 -24.69
C THR A 65 11.03 5.36 -23.96
N THR A 66 9.87 5.73 -24.50
CA THR A 66 8.93 6.67 -23.86
C THR A 66 7.83 5.89 -23.16
N ILE A 67 7.70 6.07 -21.86
CA ILE A 67 6.80 5.33 -20.98
C ILE A 67 5.71 6.29 -20.48
N PRO A 68 4.46 6.18 -20.93
CA PRO A 68 3.38 7.03 -20.45
C PRO A 68 3.07 6.79 -18.98
N PHE A 69 2.63 7.82 -18.28
CA PHE A 69 2.15 7.68 -16.91
C PHE A 69 0.99 8.63 -16.60
N THR A 70 0.19 8.26 -15.60
CA THR A 70 -0.90 9.06 -15.04
C THR A 70 -0.79 9.07 -13.53
N LYS A 71 -0.76 10.26 -12.91
CA LYS A 71 -0.84 10.40 -11.45
C LYS A 71 -2.30 10.20 -11.05
N LEU A 72 -2.58 9.09 -10.37
CA LEU A 72 -3.91 8.75 -9.87
C LEU A 72 -4.23 9.47 -8.56
N HIS A 73 -3.20 9.75 -7.77
CA HIS A 73 -3.30 10.50 -6.52
C HIS A 73 -2.01 11.26 -6.27
N MET A 74 -2.08 12.42 -5.59
CA MET A 74 -0.91 13.28 -5.36
C MET A 74 -0.29 13.10 -3.97
N TRP A 75 -1.08 12.92 -2.91
CA TRP A 75 -0.57 12.90 -1.53
C TRP A 75 -1.31 11.88 -0.65
N PRO A 76 -0.86 10.61 -0.58
CA PRO A 76 0.39 10.08 -1.13
C PRO A 76 0.38 9.92 -2.65
N LEU A 77 1.54 9.93 -3.28
CA LEU A 77 1.66 9.78 -4.72
C LEU A 77 1.36 8.33 -5.12
N VAL A 78 0.40 8.16 -6.03
CA VAL A 78 0.10 6.90 -6.71
C VAL A 78 0.08 7.17 -8.21
N VAL A 79 0.87 6.41 -8.97
CA VAL A 79 1.07 6.61 -10.40
C VAL A 79 0.79 5.31 -11.14
N LEU A 80 -0.08 5.37 -12.15
CA LEU A 80 -0.19 4.33 -13.16
C LEU A 80 0.88 4.58 -14.22
N VAL A 81 1.75 3.60 -14.44
CA VAL A 81 2.81 3.66 -15.45
C VAL A 81 2.50 2.62 -16.53
N GLU A 82 2.33 3.05 -17.76
CA GLU A 82 1.94 2.17 -18.87
C GLU A 82 3.16 1.75 -19.69
N ASN A 83 3.12 0.54 -20.27
CA ASN A 83 4.17 0.01 -21.14
C ASN A 83 5.57 -0.02 -20.46
N VAL A 84 5.60 -0.35 -19.18
CA VAL A 84 6.85 -0.58 -18.42
C VAL A 84 7.60 -1.79 -18.96
N LEU A 85 6.85 -2.85 -19.29
CA LEU A 85 7.35 -4.07 -19.91
C LEU A 85 6.62 -4.33 -21.23
N SER A 86 7.37 -4.85 -22.19
CA SER A 86 6.78 -5.51 -23.35
C SER A 86 6.05 -6.80 -22.93
N HIS A 87 5.12 -7.26 -23.77
CA HIS A 87 4.44 -8.52 -23.52
C HIS A 87 5.40 -9.72 -23.50
N GLU A 88 6.50 -9.66 -24.26
CA GLU A 88 7.51 -10.71 -24.29
C GLU A 88 8.32 -10.75 -22.99
N GLU A 89 8.74 -9.59 -22.47
CA GLU A 89 9.40 -9.51 -21.15
C GLU A 89 8.49 -10.03 -20.04
N CYS A 90 7.19 -9.73 -20.10
CA CYS A 90 6.22 -10.28 -19.16
C CYS A 90 6.17 -11.81 -19.22
N ASN A 91 6.06 -12.38 -20.43
CA ASN A 91 6.05 -13.85 -20.63
C ASN A 91 7.37 -14.48 -20.16
N GLN A 92 8.50 -13.82 -20.40
CA GLN A 92 9.81 -14.29 -20.00
C GLN A 92 9.94 -14.35 -18.48
N LEU A 93 9.48 -13.33 -17.74
CA LEU A 93 9.47 -13.36 -16.27
C LEU A 93 8.59 -14.50 -15.74
N ILE A 94 7.42 -14.74 -16.33
CA ILE A 94 6.54 -15.86 -15.95
C ILE A 94 7.25 -17.20 -16.19
N ARG A 95 7.88 -17.40 -17.35
CA ARG A 95 8.63 -18.64 -17.66
C ARG A 95 9.80 -18.87 -16.70
N LEU A 96 10.61 -17.85 -16.45
CA LEU A 96 11.79 -17.94 -15.58
C LEU A 96 11.44 -18.22 -14.11
N SER A 97 10.22 -17.85 -13.69
CA SER A 97 9.77 -17.98 -12.31
C SER A 97 8.87 -19.20 -12.06
N GLY A 98 8.16 -19.71 -13.07
CA GLY A 98 7.09 -20.69 -12.93
C GLY A 98 7.45 -21.93 -12.13
N GLU A 99 8.55 -22.61 -12.47
CA GLU A 99 9.00 -23.83 -11.75
C GLU A 99 9.60 -23.54 -10.36
N ARG A 100 9.92 -22.27 -10.09
CA ARG A 100 10.58 -21.82 -8.85
C ARG A 100 9.59 -21.31 -7.81
N LEU A 101 8.32 -21.09 -8.19
CA LEU A 101 7.29 -20.60 -7.29
C LEU A 101 7.06 -21.55 -6.11
N LYS A 102 7.06 -20.99 -4.90
CA LYS A 102 6.68 -21.70 -3.69
C LYS A 102 5.52 -20.98 -3.01
N ARG A 103 4.66 -21.73 -2.32
CA ARG A 103 3.58 -21.13 -1.53
C ARG A 103 4.15 -20.11 -0.54
N SER A 104 3.57 -18.90 -0.48
CA SER A 104 4.07 -17.84 0.40
C SER A 104 3.99 -18.23 1.88
N LYS A 105 5.08 -18.00 2.64
CA LYS A 105 5.21 -18.19 4.10
C LYS A 105 5.72 -16.88 4.72
N ILE A 106 5.34 -16.56 5.97
CA ILE A 106 6.02 -15.50 6.74
C ILE A 106 7.05 -16.13 7.69
N SER A 107 8.16 -15.42 7.89
CA SER A 107 9.24 -15.70 8.84
C SER A 107 8.77 -16.15 10.23
N SER A 108 9.53 -17.08 10.81
CA SER A 108 9.51 -17.74 12.14
C SER A 108 8.63 -18.97 12.35
N GLU A 109 7.49 -19.18 11.68
CA GLU A 109 6.69 -20.40 11.87
C GLU A 109 6.12 -20.95 10.55
N ARG A 110 6.10 -22.28 10.40
CA ARG A 110 5.71 -22.99 9.17
C ARG A 110 4.20 -22.94 8.85
N VAL A 111 3.48 -21.90 9.28
CA VAL A 111 2.03 -21.76 9.08
C VAL A 111 1.75 -21.13 7.72
N VAL A 112 0.86 -21.76 6.95
CA VAL A 112 0.36 -21.22 5.67
C VAL A 112 -0.39 -19.92 5.94
N ASN A 113 -0.02 -18.85 5.24
CA ASN A 113 -0.51 -17.50 5.50
C ASN A 113 -1.94 -17.30 4.95
N GLN A 114 -2.87 -16.79 5.77
CA GLN A 114 -4.22 -16.39 5.35
C GLN A 114 -4.31 -14.95 4.85
N MET A 115 -3.39 -14.07 5.23
CA MET A 115 -3.33 -12.69 4.73
C MET A 115 -2.80 -12.60 3.31
N ARG A 116 -1.85 -13.48 2.94
CA ARG A 116 -1.26 -13.56 1.61
C ARG A 116 -1.30 -14.99 1.12
N THR A 117 -2.20 -15.24 0.18
CA THR A 117 -2.49 -16.59 -0.28
C THR A 117 -1.89 -16.87 -1.66
N SER A 118 -0.91 -16.09 -2.12
CA SER A 118 -0.20 -16.30 -3.38
C SER A 118 0.85 -17.42 -3.29
N SER A 119 1.36 -17.82 -4.44
CA SER A 119 2.70 -18.42 -4.57
C SER A 119 3.69 -17.34 -5.01
N GLY A 120 4.95 -17.43 -4.57
CA GLY A 120 5.96 -16.43 -4.91
C GLY A 120 7.39 -16.96 -4.93
N MET A 121 8.26 -16.19 -5.56
CA MET A 121 9.71 -16.38 -5.58
C MET A 121 10.40 -15.01 -5.70
N PHE A 122 11.70 -14.98 -5.44
CA PHE A 122 12.54 -13.82 -5.68
C PHE A 122 13.63 -14.20 -6.67
N PHE A 123 13.87 -13.33 -7.65
CA PHE A 123 15.15 -13.34 -8.37
C PHE A 123 16.23 -12.74 -7.47
N GLU A 124 17.44 -13.27 -7.57
CA GLU A 124 18.62 -12.62 -6.99
C GLU A 124 18.99 -11.34 -7.78
N GLU A 125 19.80 -10.48 -7.19
CA GLU A 125 20.27 -9.24 -7.83
C GLU A 125 20.89 -9.57 -9.19
N SER A 126 20.36 -8.95 -10.26
CA SER A 126 20.89 -9.10 -11.61
C SER A 126 21.18 -10.57 -11.99
N GLU A 127 20.33 -11.50 -11.53
CA GLU A 127 20.53 -12.95 -11.65
C GLU A 127 20.82 -13.40 -13.09
N ASN A 128 20.29 -12.65 -14.07
CA ASN A 128 20.64 -12.75 -15.48
C ASN A 128 20.47 -11.38 -16.16
N ASP A 129 20.92 -11.29 -17.42
CA ASP A 129 20.91 -10.04 -18.19
C ASP A 129 19.52 -9.41 -18.32
N VAL A 130 18.47 -10.22 -18.39
CA VAL A 130 17.08 -9.73 -18.45
C VAL A 130 16.71 -9.08 -17.13
N ILE A 131 16.93 -9.77 -16.00
CA ILE A 131 16.64 -9.21 -14.67
C ILE A 131 17.45 -7.94 -14.43
N GLY A 132 18.75 -7.94 -14.70
CA GLY A 132 19.59 -6.75 -14.51
C GLY A 132 19.17 -5.57 -15.39
N THR A 133 18.67 -5.83 -16.61
CA THR A 133 18.13 -4.79 -17.50
C THR A 133 16.83 -4.21 -16.96
N LEU A 134 15.92 -5.07 -16.48
CA LEU A 134 14.63 -4.66 -15.93
C LEU A 134 14.80 -3.88 -14.62
N GLU A 135 15.65 -4.34 -13.70
CA GLU A 135 15.96 -3.63 -12.46
C GLU A 135 16.47 -2.21 -12.73
N LYS A 136 17.36 -2.04 -13.73
CA LYS A 136 17.85 -0.71 -14.14
C LYS A 136 16.73 0.16 -14.71
N ARG A 137 15.84 -0.41 -15.55
CA ARG A 137 14.67 0.31 -16.08
C ARG A 137 13.75 0.76 -14.94
N PHE A 138 13.46 -0.13 -13.99
CA PHE A 138 12.63 0.17 -12.83
C PHE A 138 13.24 1.26 -11.95
N SER A 139 14.55 1.17 -11.68
CA SER A 139 15.30 2.20 -10.96
C SER A 139 15.18 3.59 -11.61
N LYS A 140 15.23 3.66 -12.95
CA LYS A 140 15.03 4.92 -13.69
C LYS A 140 13.61 5.45 -13.58
N ILE A 141 12.60 4.59 -13.67
CA ILE A 141 11.18 4.97 -13.50
C ILE A 141 10.92 5.47 -12.07
N MET A 142 11.43 4.75 -11.07
CA MET A 142 11.20 5.04 -9.65
C MET A 142 12.10 6.17 -9.12
N ASN A 143 13.03 6.67 -9.94
CA ASN A 143 14.03 7.68 -9.62
C ASN A 143 14.86 7.37 -8.35
N ILE A 144 15.23 6.11 -8.16
CA ILE A 144 16.03 5.68 -7.02
C ILE A 144 17.16 4.78 -7.54
N PRO A 145 18.42 4.96 -7.08
CA PRO A 145 19.53 4.13 -7.53
C PRO A 145 19.23 2.64 -7.36
N VAL A 146 19.61 1.86 -8.37
CA VAL A 146 19.32 0.43 -8.44
C VAL A 146 19.95 -0.34 -7.26
N GLU A 147 20.99 0.20 -6.63
CA GLU A 147 21.62 -0.30 -5.40
C GLU A 147 20.68 -0.34 -4.17
N HIS A 148 19.54 0.32 -4.24
CA HIS A 148 18.51 0.32 -3.21
C HIS A 148 17.41 -0.72 -3.48
N ALA A 149 17.43 -1.38 -4.63
CA ALA A 149 16.47 -2.39 -5.01
C ALA A 149 16.64 -3.66 -4.16
N GLU A 150 15.56 -4.15 -3.58
CA GLU A 150 15.48 -5.56 -3.18
C GLU A 150 15.40 -6.45 -4.43
N GLY A 151 15.67 -7.75 -4.30
CA GLY A 151 15.49 -8.69 -5.41
C GLY A 151 14.06 -8.65 -5.96
N LEU A 152 13.91 -8.79 -7.28
CA LEU A 152 12.61 -8.72 -7.95
C LEU A 152 11.72 -9.89 -7.52
N GLN A 153 10.58 -9.59 -6.91
CA GLN A 153 9.65 -10.63 -6.46
C GLN A 153 8.63 -10.97 -7.55
N ILE A 154 8.46 -12.25 -7.87
CA ILE A 154 7.35 -12.71 -8.72
C ILE A 154 6.28 -13.38 -7.87
N LEU A 155 5.01 -13.09 -8.19
CA LEU A 155 3.84 -13.66 -7.53
C LEU A 155 2.82 -14.14 -8.52
N ASN A 156 2.17 -15.25 -8.17
CA ASN A 156 1.01 -15.79 -8.86
C ASN A 156 -0.16 -15.94 -7.89
N TYR A 157 -1.32 -15.45 -8.32
CA TYR A 157 -2.60 -15.61 -7.64
C TYR A 157 -3.56 -16.37 -8.56
N THR A 158 -4.06 -17.51 -8.07
CA THR A 158 -5.13 -18.29 -8.71
C THR A 158 -6.51 -17.82 -8.22
N PRO A 159 -7.63 -18.27 -8.81
CA PRO A 159 -8.96 -17.91 -8.34
C PRO A 159 -9.15 -18.09 -6.83
N GLY A 160 -9.78 -17.11 -6.19
CA GLY A 160 -9.99 -17.02 -4.75
C GLY A 160 -8.79 -16.52 -3.94
N GLN A 161 -7.58 -16.44 -4.52
CA GLN A 161 -6.41 -15.94 -3.82
C GLN A 161 -6.35 -14.41 -3.83
N GLU A 162 -5.90 -13.84 -2.72
CA GLU A 162 -5.84 -12.40 -2.50
C GLU A 162 -4.59 -12.01 -1.68
N TYR A 163 -4.41 -10.71 -1.51
CA TYR A 163 -3.54 -10.14 -0.48
C TYR A 163 -4.33 -9.09 0.30
N LYS A 164 -4.58 -9.36 1.58
CA LYS A 164 -5.21 -8.42 2.50
C LYS A 164 -4.45 -7.10 2.55
N ALA A 165 -5.18 -6.03 2.84
CA ALA A 165 -4.64 -4.69 2.96
C ALA A 165 -3.47 -4.65 3.96
N HIS A 166 -2.34 -4.07 3.56
CA HIS A 166 -1.12 -3.99 4.35
C HIS A 166 -0.26 -2.79 3.92
N HIS A 167 0.80 -2.55 4.70
CA HIS A 167 1.87 -1.62 4.32
C HIS A 167 3.09 -2.41 3.86
N ASP A 168 3.80 -1.86 2.87
CA ASP A 168 5.06 -2.43 2.42
C ASP A 168 6.25 -2.01 3.28
N PHE A 169 6.18 -0.85 3.94
CA PHE A 169 7.17 -0.46 4.93
C PHE A 169 7.05 -1.31 6.21
N PHE A 170 8.19 -1.53 6.85
CA PHE A 170 8.26 -2.25 8.12
C PHE A 170 7.88 -1.35 9.29
N LEU A 171 7.18 -1.90 10.28
CA LEU A 171 6.91 -1.21 11.54
C LEU A 171 8.21 -0.88 12.29
N PRO A 172 8.27 0.20 13.10
CA PRO A 172 9.47 0.61 13.83
C PRO A 172 10.09 -0.47 14.73
N THR A 173 9.29 -1.44 15.20
CA THR A 173 9.73 -2.56 16.02
C THR A 173 10.53 -3.62 15.25
N SER A 174 10.47 -3.61 13.91
CA SER A 174 11.23 -4.53 13.07
C SER A 174 12.67 -4.04 12.89
N LYS A 175 13.64 -4.96 12.99
CA LYS A 175 15.05 -4.65 12.67
C LYS A 175 15.21 -4.08 11.25
N ALA A 176 14.36 -4.50 10.31
CA ALA A 176 14.38 -4.05 8.93
C ALA A 176 13.99 -2.56 8.77
N ALA A 177 13.34 -1.95 9.77
CA ALA A 177 12.94 -0.54 9.74
C ALA A 177 14.14 0.42 9.75
N SER A 178 15.31 -0.02 10.24
CA SER A 178 16.56 0.78 10.23
C SER A 178 16.97 1.23 8.81
N ASN A 179 16.70 0.37 7.81
CA ASN A 179 16.78 0.68 6.39
C ASN A 179 15.44 0.33 5.73
N ASN A 180 14.40 1.09 6.05
CA ASN A 180 13.05 0.78 5.60
C ASN A 180 12.88 0.86 4.07
N ARG A 181 11.82 0.27 3.56
CA ARG A 181 11.34 0.50 2.20
C ARG A 181 10.76 1.92 2.11
N ILE A 182 10.87 2.53 0.94
CA ILE A 182 10.43 3.93 0.68
C ILE A 182 9.43 4.04 -0.48
N SER A 183 9.42 3.05 -1.39
CA SER A 183 8.46 2.98 -2.49
C SER A 183 8.34 1.56 -3.04
N THR A 184 7.27 1.34 -3.77
CA THR A 184 6.93 0.08 -4.43
C THR A 184 6.51 0.34 -5.87
N MET A 185 6.92 -0.56 -6.76
CA MET A 185 6.30 -0.71 -8.07
C MET A 185 5.78 -2.14 -8.24
N VAL A 186 4.48 -2.28 -8.52
CA VAL A 186 3.84 -3.55 -8.85
C VAL A 186 3.54 -3.57 -10.34
N VAL A 187 4.26 -4.41 -11.07
CA VAL A 187 4.14 -4.58 -12.53
C VAL A 187 3.26 -5.78 -12.82
N TYR A 188 2.25 -5.60 -13.68
CA TYR A 188 1.31 -6.66 -14.07
C TYR A 188 1.87 -7.44 -15.27
N LEU A 189 2.05 -8.75 -15.11
CA LEU A 189 2.68 -9.61 -16.13
C LEU A 189 1.66 -10.27 -17.06
N ASN A 190 0.37 -10.17 -16.75
CA ASN A 190 -0.73 -10.60 -17.61
C ASN A 190 -2.00 -9.77 -17.33
N ASP A 191 -2.93 -9.82 -18.28
CA ASP A 191 -4.29 -9.36 -18.06
C ASP A 191 -5.04 -10.38 -17.19
N VAL A 192 -5.84 -9.88 -16.26
CA VAL A 192 -6.69 -10.71 -15.39
C VAL A 192 -8.11 -10.64 -15.92
N GLU A 193 -8.75 -11.81 -16.06
CA GLU A 193 -10.09 -11.91 -16.65
C GLU A 193 -11.17 -11.25 -15.78
N GLU A 194 -11.09 -11.45 -14.46
CA GLU A 194 -11.99 -10.82 -13.49
C GLU A 194 -11.35 -10.75 -12.08
N GLY A 195 -11.47 -9.60 -11.41
CA GLY A 195 -10.88 -9.34 -10.09
C GLY A 195 -9.37 -9.08 -10.14
N GLY A 196 -8.69 -9.28 -9.01
CA GLY A 196 -7.23 -9.13 -8.92
C GLY A 196 -6.74 -7.68 -8.92
N GLU A 197 -7.59 -6.69 -8.69
CA GLU A 197 -7.22 -5.28 -8.64
C GLU A 197 -6.23 -5.00 -7.49
N THR A 198 -5.38 -3.99 -7.68
CA THR A 198 -4.61 -3.40 -6.57
C THR A 198 -5.40 -2.21 -6.05
N TYR A 199 -5.85 -2.28 -4.79
CA TYR A 199 -6.71 -1.25 -4.19
C TYR A 199 -6.03 -0.55 -3.02
N PHE A 200 -6.33 0.74 -2.85
CA PHE A 200 -5.86 1.62 -1.77
C PHE A 200 -7.09 2.18 -1.04
N PRO A 201 -7.56 1.53 0.04
CA PRO A 201 -8.87 1.85 0.63
C PRO A 201 -8.91 3.22 1.31
N GLU A 202 -7.78 3.74 1.80
CA GLU A 202 -7.73 5.04 2.50
C GLU A 202 -7.82 6.26 1.56
N ILE A 203 -7.70 6.05 0.24
CA ILE A 203 -7.70 7.10 -0.78
C ILE A 203 -8.61 6.78 -1.97
N ASP A 204 -9.47 5.75 -1.85
CA ASP A 204 -10.45 5.33 -2.86
C ASP A 204 -9.87 5.11 -4.28
N ILE A 205 -8.61 4.62 -4.37
CA ILE A 205 -7.98 4.27 -5.64
C ILE A 205 -7.99 2.76 -5.84
N THR A 206 -8.36 2.33 -7.05
CA THR A 206 -8.28 0.93 -7.48
C THR A 206 -7.66 0.87 -8.87
N VAL A 207 -6.69 -0.03 -9.06
CA VAL A 207 -5.98 -0.22 -10.33
C VAL A 207 -6.22 -1.64 -10.85
N THR A 208 -6.86 -1.73 -12.02
CA THR A 208 -7.07 -2.99 -12.72
C THR A 208 -5.78 -3.48 -13.37
N PRO A 209 -5.43 -4.78 -13.24
CA PRO A 209 -4.24 -5.33 -13.89
C PRO A 209 -4.35 -5.25 -15.41
N LYS A 210 -3.36 -4.63 -16.04
CA LYS A 210 -3.20 -4.60 -17.50
C LYS A 210 -1.77 -4.99 -17.83
N LYS A 211 -1.59 -6.01 -18.67
CA LYS A 211 -0.29 -6.58 -18.98
C LYS A 211 0.72 -5.50 -19.41
N GLY A 212 1.91 -5.54 -18.82
CA GLY A 212 3.00 -4.60 -19.10
C GLY A 212 2.88 -3.24 -18.43
N SER A 213 1.75 -2.92 -17.79
CA SER A 213 1.60 -1.72 -16.96
C SER A 213 2.04 -1.98 -15.51
N ALA A 214 2.21 -0.92 -14.75
CA ALA A 214 2.54 -0.97 -13.34
C ALA A 214 1.81 0.10 -12.54
N VAL A 215 1.60 -0.17 -11.25
CA VAL A 215 1.29 0.87 -10.27
C VAL A 215 2.52 1.15 -9.42
N TYR A 216 2.92 2.41 -9.39
CA TYR A 216 3.96 2.94 -8.51
C TYR A 216 3.31 3.73 -7.37
N PHE A 217 3.84 3.58 -6.17
CA PHE A 217 3.47 4.40 -5.03
C PHE A 217 4.63 4.51 -4.04
N GLU A 218 4.67 5.61 -3.29
CA GLU A 218 5.75 5.94 -2.37
C GLU A 218 5.20 6.33 -1.00
N TYR A 219 5.99 6.07 0.04
CA TYR A 219 5.62 6.24 1.44
C TYR A 219 6.86 6.69 2.23
N PHE A 220 7.50 7.75 1.73
CA PHE A 220 8.69 8.35 2.34
C PHE A 220 8.49 9.84 2.65
N TYR A 221 7.28 10.16 3.09
CA TYR A 221 6.92 11.50 3.55
C TYR A 221 7.35 11.71 5.00
N ASN A 222 7.59 12.97 5.38
CA ASN A 222 7.82 13.32 6.78
C ASN A 222 6.52 13.22 7.59
N ASP A 223 5.38 13.51 6.96
CA ASP A 223 4.05 13.24 7.50
C ASP A 223 3.75 11.73 7.48
N GLU A 224 3.82 11.10 8.65
CA GLU A 224 3.52 9.69 8.83
C GLU A 224 2.09 9.33 8.42
N GLU A 225 1.13 10.25 8.49
CA GLU A 225 -0.25 9.99 8.07
C GLU A 225 -0.36 9.83 6.55
N LEU A 226 0.47 10.52 5.76
CA LEU A 226 0.54 10.30 4.31
C LEU A 226 1.07 8.89 4.00
N ASN A 227 2.07 8.43 4.75
CA ASN A 227 2.62 7.08 4.59
C ASN A 227 1.57 6.02 4.94
N LYS A 228 0.76 6.23 5.99
CA LYS A 228 -0.35 5.31 6.36
C LYS A 228 -1.44 5.25 5.29
N LYS A 229 -1.66 6.31 4.51
CA LYS A 229 -2.63 6.29 3.41
C LYS A 229 -2.23 5.40 2.23
N THR A 230 -1.00 4.88 2.18
CA THR A 230 -0.59 3.88 1.19
C THR A 230 -0.92 2.44 1.60
N LEU A 231 -1.79 2.26 2.59
CA LEU A 231 -2.40 0.96 2.86
C LEU A 231 -2.97 0.42 1.55
N HIS A 232 -2.62 -0.80 1.17
CA HIS A 232 -3.06 -1.37 -0.10
C HIS A 232 -3.17 -2.88 -0.04
N GLY A 233 -3.98 -3.45 -0.94
CA GLY A 233 -4.15 -4.89 -1.05
C GLY A 233 -4.35 -5.34 -2.50
N GLY A 234 -4.33 -6.66 -2.69
CA GLY A 234 -4.72 -7.29 -3.95
C GLY A 234 -6.08 -7.94 -3.75
N ALA A 235 -7.10 -7.47 -4.49
CA ALA A 235 -8.42 -8.06 -4.48
C ALA A 235 -8.36 -9.54 -4.92
N PRO A 236 -9.31 -10.39 -4.46
CA PRO A 236 -9.37 -11.77 -4.91
C PRO A 236 -9.44 -11.87 -6.44
N VAL A 237 -8.67 -12.79 -7.02
CA VAL A 237 -8.88 -13.16 -8.42
C VAL A 237 -10.19 -13.93 -8.50
N VAL A 238 -11.10 -13.50 -9.37
CA VAL A 238 -12.39 -14.18 -9.58
C VAL A 238 -12.28 -15.17 -10.74
N ARG A 239 -11.71 -14.73 -11.87
CA ARG A 239 -11.45 -15.58 -13.07
C ARG A 239 -10.07 -15.32 -13.66
N GLY A 240 -9.53 -16.35 -14.30
CA GLY A 240 -8.16 -16.37 -14.81
C GLY A 240 -7.13 -16.53 -13.70
N GLU A 241 -6.00 -15.85 -13.84
CA GLU A 241 -4.92 -15.80 -12.84
C GLU A 241 -4.23 -14.43 -12.90
N LYS A 242 -3.56 -14.03 -11.82
CA LYS A 242 -2.80 -12.78 -11.74
C LYS A 242 -1.33 -13.07 -11.49
N TRP A 243 -0.48 -12.62 -12.39
CA TRP A 243 0.97 -12.58 -12.24
C TRP A 243 1.44 -11.15 -12.05
N VAL A 244 2.26 -10.92 -11.03
CA VAL A 244 2.89 -9.62 -10.81
C VAL A 244 4.38 -9.77 -10.51
N ALA A 245 5.16 -8.77 -10.93
CA ALA A 245 6.51 -8.54 -10.44
C ALA A 245 6.50 -7.32 -9.51
N THR A 246 7.08 -7.45 -8.32
CA THR A 246 7.13 -6.38 -7.32
C THR A 246 8.57 -5.96 -7.06
N GLN A 247 8.84 -4.68 -7.27
CA GLN A 247 10.11 -4.04 -6.95
C GLN A 247 9.92 -3.14 -5.72
N TRP A 248 10.61 -3.47 -4.64
CA TRP A 248 10.73 -2.58 -3.47
C TRP A 248 12.04 -1.83 -3.51
N MET A 249 11.99 -0.56 -3.14
CA MET A 249 13.18 0.29 -3.01
C MET A 249 13.40 0.65 -1.54
N ARG A 250 14.66 0.58 -1.10
CA ARG A 250 15.09 0.86 0.28
C ARG A 250 15.59 2.29 0.42
N ARG A 251 15.56 2.82 1.64
CA ARG A 251 16.08 4.17 1.94
C ARG A 251 17.58 4.29 1.68
N LYS A 252 18.33 3.23 1.94
CA LYS A 252 19.78 3.12 1.74
C LYS A 252 20.08 1.87 0.91
N ARG A 253 21.26 1.87 0.28
CA ARG A 253 21.86 0.73 -0.42
C ARG A 253 21.71 -0.59 0.34
N VAL A 254 21.34 -1.66 -0.36
CA VAL A 254 21.17 -3.04 0.17
C VAL A 254 21.98 -4.11 -0.56
N ARG A 255 22.53 -3.79 -1.72
CA ARG A 255 23.40 -4.63 -2.54
C ARG A 255 24.74 -3.94 -2.77
#